data_AF-A0A3B9ZK77-F1
#
_entry.id   AF-A0A3B9ZK77-F1
#
_cell.length_a   1.000
_cell.length_b   1.000
_cell.length_c   1.000
_cell.angle_alpha   90.00
_cell.angle_beta   90.00
_cell.angle_gamma   90.00
#
_symmetry.space_group_name_H-M   'P 1'
#
loop_
_entity.id
_entity.type
_entity.pdbx_description
1 polymer ?
#
loop_
_entity_poly.entity_id
_entity_poly.type
_entity_poly.pdbx_seq_one_letter_code
_entity_poly.pdbx_strand_id
1 'polypeptide(L)'
;MKEKHIKHNLSLLERHSHGSASFLAGFTLMELLVSITLIGMILVTLTAIDIASRNFLKTSDYEARIQNEISPIVGMIAKNITTAYGFTLSPGLVYPFSCITPPCPEIEIRQLDNPSAPWVPSYEDYSDDDWVAYRYNSATYTIAMENCLNNGAGPLFRCNNNWGPQQILARNITACNFTIAPDASGVFISVTAMRNATAGESVTNPAVVLNTTVAARAQSIH
;
A
#
# COMPACT_ATOMS: atom_id res chain seq x y z
N MET A 1 36.88 78.00 39.82
CA MET A 1 37.56 76.76 39.36
C MET A 1 36.59 75.90 38.52
N LYS A 2 35.94 76.46 37.49
CA LYS A 2 34.81 75.82 36.77
C LYS A 2 34.85 75.91 35.25
N GLU A 3 36.00 76.31 34.67
CA GLU A 3 36.08 76.64 33.24
C GLU A 3 37.00 75.73 32.43
N LYS A 4 37.69 74.78 33.08
CA LYS A 4 38.65 73.89 32.42
C LYS A 4 38.08 72.52 32.04
N HIS A 5 36.86 72.19 32.46
CA HIS A 5 36.26 70.86 32.26
C HIS A 5 35.31 70.75 31.06
N ILE A 6 35.01 71.85 30.35
CA ILE A 6 34.09 71.81 29.19
C ILE A 6 34.83 71.58 27.87
N LYS A 7 36.11 71.98 27.78
CA LYS A 7 36.89 71.83 26.52
C LYS A 7 37.36 70.40 26.22
N HIS A 8 37.31 69.48 27.18
CA HIS A 8 37.75 68.09 26.96
C HIS A 8 36.62 67.15 26.48
N ASN A 9 35.36 67.57 26.59
CA ASN A 9 34.22 66.76 26.12
C ASN A 9 33.74 67.13 24.71
N LEU A 10 34.21 68.24 24.15
CA LEU A 10 33.91 68.61 22.76
C LEU A 10 34.85 67.95 21.73
N SER A 11 36.09 67.60 22.10
CA SER A 11 37.00 66.91 21.17
C SER A 11 36.71 65.42 20.99
N LEU A 12 35.84 64.85 21.84
CA LEU A 12 35.43 63.44 21.79
C LEU A 12 34.11 63.23 21.03
N LEU A 13 33.34 64.29 20.80
CA LEU A 13 32.12 64.25 19.98
C LEU A 13 32.38 64.56 18.50
N GLU A 14 33.54 65.12 18.16
CA GLU A 14 33.91 65.45 16.77
C GLU A 14 34.62 64.29 16.04
N ARG A 15 34.91 63.18 16.73
CA ARG A 15 35.52 61.96 16.14
C ARG A 15 34.54 60.82 15.83
N HIS A 16 33.24 61.02 16.00
CA HIS A 16 32.23 60.07 15.52
C HIS A 16 31.38 60.58 14.35
N SER A 17 31.76 61.72 13.74
CA SER A 17 31.08 62.28 12.55
C SER A 17 31.73 61.91 11.21
N HIS A 18 32.74 61.04 11.18
CA HIS A 18 33.36 60.55 9.95
C HIS A 18 33.21 59.03 9.85
N GLY A 19 31.98 58.59 9.60
CA GLY A 19 31.66 57.18 9.36
C GLY A 19 30.27 56.93 8.76
N SER A 20 29.56 57.97 8.34
CA SER A 20 28.26 57.85 7.67
C SER A 20 28.32 58.53 6.31
N ALA A 21 29.24 58.10 5.46
CA ALA A 21 29.36 58.59 4.09
C ALA A 21 29.53 57.43 3.11
N SER A 22 28.57 56.51 3.10
CA SER A 22 28.29 55.63 1.95
C SER A 22 27.00 54.83 2.14
N PHE A 23 25.87 55.48 2.45
CA PHE A 23 24.55 54.84 2.29
C PHE A 23 23.77 55.37 1.08
N LEU A 24 24.38 56.28 0.31
CA LEU A 24 23.90 56.72 -1.01
C LEU A 24 24.94 56.41 -2.09
N ALA A 25 25.43 55.16 -2.13
CA ALA A 25 25.86 54.62 -3.42
C ALA A 25 24.56 54.30 -4.15
N GLY A 26 24.16 55.16 -5.10
CA GLY A 26 22.96 54.92 -5.90
C GLY A 26 23.03 53.52 -6.47
N PHE A 27 22.00 52.70 -6.17
CA PHE A 27 21.85 51.36 -6.74
C PHE A 27 22.14 51.45 -8.23
N THR A 28 23.18 50.75 -8.69
CA THR A 28 23.47 50.75 -10.12
C THR A 28 22.29 50.08 -10.81
N LEU A 29 21.90 50.58 -11.98
CA LEU A 29 20.75 50.04 -12.73
C LEU A 29 20.86 48.53 -12.96
N MET A 30 22.09 48.03 -13.09
CA MET A 30 22.40 46.60 -13.20
C MET A 30 22.06 45.83 -11.91
N GLU A 31 22.44 46.34 -10.74
CA GLU A 31 22.16 45.72 -9.45
C GLU A 31 20.66 45.66 -9.14
N LEU A 32 19.91 46.70 -9.54
CA LEU A 32 18.45 46.72 -9.44
C LEU A 32 17.81 45.64 -10.35
N LEU A 33 18.29 45.50 -11.59
CA LEU A 33 17.81 44.48 -12.52
C LEU A 33 18.05 43.06 -11.99
N VAL A 34 19.26 42.79 -11.50
CA VAL A 34 19.59 41.50 -10.89
C VAL A 34 18.71 41.24 -9.66
N SER A 35 18.46 42.25 -8.82
CA SER A 35 17.59 42.09 -7.64
C SER A 35 16.15 41.75 -8.00
N ILE A 36 15.55 42.44 -8.99
CA ILE A 36 14.17 42.19 -9.42
C ILE A 36 14.04 40.80 -10.04
N THR A 37 14.99 40.39 -10.89
CA THR A 37 14.98 39.04 -11.48
C THR A 37 15.13 37.95 -10.42
N LEU A 38 15.98 38.15 -9.42
CA LEU A 38 16.18 37.20 -8.33
C LEU A 38 14.94 37.08 -7.45
N ILE A 39 14.31 38.21 -7.08
CA ILE A 39 13.03 38.21 -6.35
C ILE A 39 11.93 37.51 -7.17
N GLY A 40 11.85 37.78 -8.48
CA GLY A 40 10.92 37.11 -9.39
C GLY A 40 11.11 35.60 -9.40
N MET A 41 12.35 35.11 -9.49
CA MET A 41 12.66 33.68 -9.43
C MET A 41 12.28 33.07 -8.07
N ILE A 42 12.53 33.77 -6.95
CA ILE A 42 12.13 33.32 -5.62
C ILE A 42 10.60 33.14 -5.56
N LEU A 43 9.82 34.12 -6.03
CA LEU A 43 8.35 34.04 -6.01
C LEU A 43 7.81 32.90 -6.87
N VAL A 44 8.37 32.69 -8.07
CA VAL A 44 8.00 31.56 -8.92
C VAL A 44 8.35 30.23 -8.24
N THR A 45 9.51 30.15 -7.59
CA THR A 45 9.92 28.93 -6.88
C THR A 45 9.00 28.63 -5.70
N LEU A 46 8.62 29.64 -4.92
CA LEU A 46 7.71 29.47 -3.78
C LEU A 46 6.31 29.01 -4.23
N THR A 47 5.78 29.58 -5.32
CA THR A 47 4.48 29.16 -5.86
C THR A 47 4.52 27.75 -6.44
N ALA A 48 5.60 27.37 -7.12
CA ALA A 48 5.81 26.00 -7.60
C ALA A 48 5.86 24.98 -6.44
N ILE A 49 6.57 25.30 -5.36
CA ILE A 49 6.64 24.46 -4.15
C ILE A 49 5.27 24.32 -3.49
N ASP A 50 4.50 25.42 -3.36
CA ASP A 50 3.15 25.35 -2.76
C ASP A 50 2.23 24.41 -3.56
N ILE A 51 2.18 24.56 -4.89
CA ILE A 51 1.36 23.68 -5.75
C ILE A 51 1.82 22.23 -5.65
N ALA A 52 3.13 21.99 -5.71
CA ALA A 52 3.68 20.64 -5.60
C ALA A 52 3.36 20.00 -4.24
N SER A 53 3.48 20.76 -3.15
CA SER A 53 3.21 20.28 -1.79
C SER A 53 1.75 19.86 -1.60
N ARG A 54 0.80 20.64 -2.13
CA ARG A 54 -0.63 20.32 -2.05
C ARG A 54 -0.98 19.08 -2.87
N ASN A 55 -0.37 18.93 -4.04
CA ASN A 55 -0.57 17.74 -4.86
C ASN A 55 0.00 16.50 -4.16
N PHE A 56 1.21 16.61 -3.61
CA PHE A 56 1.84 15.53 -2.85
C PHE A 56 1.01 15.10 -1.64
N LEU A 57 0.52 16.06 -0.84
CA LEU A 57 -0.33 15.75 0.32
C LEU A 57 -1.61 15.03 -0.09
N LYS A 58 -2.29 15.51 -1.14
CA LYS A 58 -3.51 14.85 -1.65
C LYS A 58 -3.23 13.43 -2.11
N THR A 59 -2.18 13.22 -2.90
CA THR A 59 -1.81 11.89 -3.41
C THR A 59 -1.45 10.96 -2.24
N SER A 60 -0.63 11.43 -1.29
CA SER A 60 -0.26 10.66 -0.10
C SER A 60 -1.46 10.27 0.77
N ASP A 61 -2.40 11.19 0.99
CA ASP A 61 -3.63 10.91 1.75
C ASP A 61 -4.49 9.83 1.06
N TYR A 62 -4.55 9.86 -0.28
CA TYR A 62 -5.27 8.85 -1.05
C TYR A 62 -4.59 7.50 -1.01
N GLU A 63 -3.27 7.45 -1.19
CA GLU A 63 -2.51 6.20 -1.12
C GLU A 63 -2.65 5.55 0.26
N ALA A 64 -2.50 6.34 1.33
CA ALA A 64 -2.70 5.86 2.69
C ALA A 64 -4.11 5.31 2.92
N ARG A 65 -5.13 5.99 2.37
CA ARG A 65 -6.51 5.51 2.46
C ARG A 65 -6.71 4.18 1.74
N ILE A 66 -6.25 4.07 0.49
CA ILE A 66 -6.35 2.83 -0.30
C ILE A 66 -5.62 1.68 0.42
N GLN A 67 -4.41 1.96 0.93
CA GLN A 67 -3.64 0.98 1.69
C GLN A 67 -4.38 0.52 2.95
N ASN A 68 -5.02 1.44 3.70
CA ASN A 68 -5.81 1.11 4.88
C ASN A 68 -7.06 0.29 4.55
N GLU A 69 -7.65 0.46 3.36
CA GLU A 69 -8.81 -0.33 2.90
C GLU A 69 -8.40 -1.76 2.51
N ILE A 70 -7.20 -1.96 1.95
CA ILE A 70 -6.75 -3.26 1.40
C ILE A 70 -5.96 -4.09 2.41
N SER A 71 -5.18 -3.43 3.27
CA SER A 71 -4.37 -4.09 4.30
C SER A 71 -5.15 -5.15 5.12
N PRO A 72 -6.36 -4.89 5.64
CA PRO A 72 -7.12 -5.91 6.37
C PRO A 72 -7.53 -7.11 5.50
N ILE A 73 -7.75 -6.89 4.20
CA ILE A 73 -8.15 -7.94 3.25
C ILE A 73 -6.98 -8.87 3.00
N VAL A 74 -5.81 -8.31 2.70
CA VAL A 74 -4.57 -9.08 2.54
C VAL A 74 -4.20 -9.78 3.85
N GLY A 75 -4.42 -9.14 5.00
CA GLY A 75 -4.24 -9.76 6.31
C GLY A 75 -5.18 -10.95 6.55
N MET A 76 -6.42 -10.86 6.11
CA MET A 76 -7.39 -11.97 6.21
C MET A 76 -7.00 -13.14 5.29
N ILE A 77 -6.64 -12.86 4.04
CA ILE A 77 -6.13 -13.86 3.09
C ILE A 77 -4.89 -14.55 3.68
N ALA A 78 -3.93 -13.75 4.17
CA ALA A 78 -2.72 -14.25 4.82
C ALA A 78 -3.06 -15.15 6.01
N LYS A 79 -3.98 -14.73 6.88
CA LYS A 79 -4.44 -15.54 8.00
C LYS A 79 -4.97 -16.90 7.54
N ASN A 80 -5.82 -16.93 6.51
CA ASN A 80 -6.35 -18.18 5.99
C ASN A 80 -5.24 -19.07 5.39
N ILE A 81 -4.25 -18.48 4.71
CA ILE A 81 -3.07 -19.22 4.23
C ILE A 81 -2.26 -19.80 5.38
N THR A 82 -2.07 -19.06 6.48
CA THR A 82 -1.34 -19.60 7.64
C THR A 82 -2.05 -20.77 8.31
N THR A 83 -3.37 -20.87 8.16
CA THR A 83 -4.15 -22.02 8.65
C THR A 83 -4.20 -23.18 7.68
N ALA A 84 -3.69 -23.00 6.46
CA ALA A 84 -3.66 -24.05 5.46
C ALA A 84 -2.81 -25.24 5.94
N TYR A 85 -3.38 -26.43 5.77
CA TYR A 85 -2.73 -27.69 6.15
C TYR A 85 -2.88 -28.72 5.02
N GLY A 86 -1.81 -29.42 4.71
CA GLY A 86 -1.88 -30.55 3.77
C GLY A 86 -0.64 -31.43 3.78
N PHE A 87 -0.59 -32.37 2.85
CA PHE A 87 0.54 -33.29 2.63
C PHE A 87 1.00 -33.24 1.17
N THR A 88 2.19 -33.77 0.88
CA THR A 88 2.85 -33.61 -0.43
C THR A 88 2.00 -34.01 -1.64
N LEU A 89 1.18 -35.07 -1.52
CA LEU A 89 0.31 -35.53 -2.60
C LEU A 89 -1.09 -34.86 -2.61
N SER A 90 -1.44 -34.13 -1.55
CA SER A 90 -2.70 -33.38 -1.43
C SER A 90 -2.44 -32.05 -0.68
N PRO A 91 -1.90 -31.03 -1.35
CA PRO A 91 -1.53 -29.79 -0.68
C PRO A 91 -2.77 -29.04 -0.15
N GLY A 92 -2.61 -28.36 0.98
CA GLY A 92 -3.67 -27.51 1.57
C GLY A 92 -3.79 -26.13 0.90
N LEU A 93 -2.83 -25.79 0.04
CA LEU A 93 -2.83 -24.61 -0.81
C LEU A 93 -2.74 -25.06 -2.25
N VAL A 94 -3.70 -24.64 -3.07
CA VAL A 94 -3.72 -25.09 -4.45
C VAL A 94 -4.20 -24.04 -5.42
N TYR A 95 -3.62 -24.06 -6.61
CA TYR A 95 -4.23 -23.44 -7.77
C TYR A 95 -5.37 -24.31 -8.28
N PRO A 96 -6.53 -23.72 -8.61
CA PRO A 96 -7.59 -24.47 -9.26
C PRO A 96 -7.08 -25.03 -10.58
N PHE A 97 -7.17 -26.34 -10.73
CA PHE A 97 -6.58 -27.06 -11.88
C PHE A 97 -7.40 -26.85 -13.17
N SER A 98 -8.66 -26.46 -13.05
CA SER A 98 -9.44 -25.84 -14.12
C SER A 98 -10.71 -25.27 -13.50
N CYS A 99 -11.11 -24.06 -13.90
CA CYS A 99 -12.48 -23.63 -13.71
C CYS A 99 -13.21 -23.72 -15.04
N ILE A 100 -14.36 -24.39 -15.05
CA ILE A 100 -15.20 -24.50 -16.24
C ILE A 100 -15.93 -23.17 -16.49
N THR A 101 -16.14 -22.36 -15.46
CA THR A 101 -16.78 -21.05 -15.52
C THR A 101 -15.91 -19.95 -14.91
N PRO A 102 -15.46 -18.95 -15.68
CA PRO A 102 -14.73 -17.80 -15.16
C PRO A 102 -15.64 -16.86 -14.32
N PRO A 103 -15.06 -16.08 -13.39
CA PRO A 103 -13.64 -16.01 -13.04
C PRO A 103 -13.19 -17.20 -12.19
N CYS A 104 -12.04 -17.81 -12.51
CA CYS A 104 -11.45 -18.89 -11.71
C CYS A 104 -11.06 -18.37 -10.32
N PRO A 105 -11.01 -19.24 -9.30
CA PRO A 105 -10.27 -18.90 -8.10
C PRO A 105 -8.82 -18.60 -8.46
N GLU A 106 -8.22 -17.66 -7.76
CA GLU A 106 -6.77 -17.44 -7.83
C GLU A 106 -6.05 -18.40 -6.88
N ILE A 107 -6.68 -18.72 -5.74
CA ILE A 107 -6.17 -19.67 -4.76
C ILE A 107 -7.32 -20.34 -4.01
N GLU A 108 -7.14 -21.62 -3.72
CA GLU A 108 -8.00 -22.43 -2.86
C GLU A 108 -7.20 -22.85 -1.63
N ILE A 109 -7.83 -22.75 -0.45
CA ILE A 109 -7.19 -22.95 0.84
C ILE A 109 -8.05 -23.93 1.65
N ARG A 110 -7.44 -25.04 2.06
CA ARG A 110 -8.04 -25.99 3.00
C ARG A 110 -8.04 -25.42 4.41
N GLN A 111 -9.17 -25.52 5.09
CA GLN A 111 -9.31 -25.22 6.51
C GLN A 111 -9.61 -26.54 7.23
N LEU A 112 -8.70 -26.97 8.10
CA LEU A 112 -8.90 -28.16 8.90
C LEU A 112 -10.18 -28.01 9.75
N ASP A 113 -11.02 -29.04 9.81
CA ASP A 113 -12.22 -29.05 10.65
C ASP A 113 -11.91 -28.61 12.10
N ASN A 114 -12.88 -27.93 12.68
CA ASN A 114 -12.94 -27.57 14.08
C ASN A 114 -12.78 -28.84 14.96
N PRO A 115 -11.82 -28.86 15.91
CA PRO A 115 -11.57 -30.02 16.78
C PRO A 115 -12.74 -30.41 17.72
N SER A 116 -13.90 -29.77 17.60
CA SER A 116 -15.12 -30.08 18.35
C SER A 116 -15.93 -31.25 17.79
N ALA A 117 -15.59 -31.80 16.62
CA ALA A 117 -16.14 -33.08 16.19
C ALA A 117 -15.63 -34.20 17.15
N PRO A 118 -16.46 -35.19 17.51
CA PRO A 118 -16.06 -36.29 18.41
C PRO A 118 -14.96 -37.20 17.81
N TRP A 119 -14.63 -37.01 16.55
CA TRP A 119 -13.55 -37.67 15.83
C TRP A 119 -12.34 -36.75 15.82
N VAL A 120 -11.17 -37.29 16.17
CA VAL A 120 -9.90 -36.55 16.06
C VAL A 120 -9.78 -36.04 14.61
N PRO A 121 -9.49 -34.75 14.35
CA PRO A 121 -9.31 -34.27 12.99
C PRO A 121 -8.24 -35.14 12.32
N SER A 122 -8.67 -35.88 11.31
CA SER A 122 -7.80 -36.81 10.64
C SER A 122 -7.10 -36.02 9.55
N TYR A 123 -5.80 -35.75 9.77
CA TYR A 123 -4.99 -34.93 8.88
C TYR A 123 -4.95 -35.43 7.42
N GLU A 124 -5.30 -36.70 7.20
CA GLU A 124 -5.32 -37.42 5.93
C GLU A 124 -6.71 -37.49 5.28
N ASP A 125 -7.80 -37.21 6.00
CA ASP A 125 -9.14 -37.12 5.42
C ASP A 125 -9.41 -35.69 4.95
N TYR A 126 -9.82 -35.56 3.70
CA TYR A 126 -10.06 -34.29 2.99
C TYR A 126 -11.54 -34.13 2.65
N SER A 127 -12.33 -35.19 2.90
CA SER A 127 -13.71 -35.29 2.45
C SER A 127 -14.68 -34.50 3.32
N ASP A 128 -14.25 -34.13 4.52
CA ASP A 128 -15.02 -33.40 5.52
C ASP A 128 -14.46 -32.00 5.83
N ASP A 129 -13.29 -31.63 5.31
CA ASP A 129 -12.71 -30.30 5.55
C ASP A 129 -13.31 -29.19 4.71
N ASP A 130 -13.43 -28.02 5.34
CA ASP A 130 -13.87 -26.80 4.68
C ASP A 130 -12.79 -26.24 3.75
N TRP A 131 -13.23 -25.57 2.68
CA TRP A 131 -12.36 -24.89 1.73
C TRP A 131 -12.80 -23.44 1.54
N VAL A 132 -11.82 -22.57 1.42
CA VAL A 132 -12.03 -21.15 1.09
C VAL A 132 -11.33 -20.84 -0.22
N ALA A 133 -12.05 -20.22 -1.14
CA ALA A 133 -11.50 -19.70 -2.39
C ALA A 133 -11.43 -18.17 -2.35
N TYR A 134 -10.35 -17.63 -2.90
CA TYR A 134 -10.24 -16.20 -3.22
C TYR A 134 -10.24 -16.01 -4.73
N ARG A 135 -11.07 -15.07 -5.21
CA ARG A 135 -11.20 -14.78 -6.64
C ARG A 135 -10.93 -13.32 -6.91
N TYR A 136 -10.19 -13.06 -7.98
CA TYR A 136 -10.13 -11.74 -8.58
C TYR A 136 -11.02 -11.69 -9.82
N ASN A 137 -11.85 -10.66 -9.90
CA ASN A 137 -12.67 -10.40 -11.09
C ASN A 137 -12.23 -9.07 -11.69
N SER A 138 -11.56 -9.15 -12.85
CA SER A 138 -11.08 -7.98 -13.59
C SER A 138 -12.19 -7.19 -14.28
N ALA A 139 -13.35 -7.79 -14.54
CA ALA A 139 -14.50 -7.09 -15.13
C ALA A 139 -15.19 -6.17 -14.11
N THR A 140 -15.24 -6.59 -12.84
CA THR A 140 -15.85 -5.81 -11.75
C THR A 140 -14.81 -5.12 -10.84
N TYR A 141 -13.52 -5.38 -11.05
CA TYR A 141 -12.40 -4.88 -10.25
C TYR A 141 -12.55 -5.21 -8.76
N THR A 142 -12.92 -6.45 -8.45
CA THR A 142 -13.20 -6.90 -7.09
C THR A 142 -12.41 -8.14 -6.70
N ILE A 143 -12.05 -8.22 -5.42
CA ILE A 143 -11.64 -9.48 -4.79
C ILE A 143 -12.81 -10.01 -3.99
N ALA A 144 -13.15 -11.29 -4.18
CA ALA A 144 -14.21 -12.00 -3.48
C ALA A 144 -13.66 -13.22 -2.75
N MET A 145 -14.36 -13.63 -1.69
CA MET A 145 -14.17 -14.88 -0.98
C MET A 145 -15.41 -15.74 -1.13
N GLU A 146 -15.21 -17.04 -1.28
CA GLU A 146 -16.28 -18.04 -1.28
C GLU A 146 -15.88 -19.16 -0.32
N ASN A 147 -16.84 -19.62 0.48
CA ASN A 147 -16.68 -20.82 1.29
C ASN A 147 -17.29 -22.00 0.54
N CYS A 148 -16.69 -23.17 0.70
CA CYS A 148 -17.29 -24.39 0.19
C CYS A 148 -18.56 -24.75 0.96
N LEU A 149 -19.63 -25.13 0.25
CA LEU A 149 -20.90 -25.50 0.89
C LEU A 149 -21.05 -27.00 1.13
N ASN A 150 -20.39 -27.84 0.34
CA ASN A 150 -20.33 -29.28 0.56
C ASN A 150 -18.95 -29.78 0.13
N ASN A 151 -18.27 -30.45 1.05
CA ASN A 151 -16.93 -30.96 0.84
C ASN A 151 -17.00 -32.12 -0.16
N GLY A 152 -16.18 -32.03 -1.21
CA GLY A 152 -16.15 -33.07 -2.23
C GLY A 152 -15.37 -34.26 -1.70
N ALA A 153 -15.83 -35.47 -2.02
CA ALA A 153 -15.17 -36.70 -1.57
C ALA A 153 -13.81 -36.88 -2.27
N GLY A 154 -12.74 -36.43 -1.61
CA GLY A 154 -11.36 -36.82 -1.91
C GLY A 154 -10.44 -35.69 -2.41
N PRO A 155 -9.12 -35.95 -2.47
CA PRO A 155 -8.09 -34.93 -2.67
C PRO A 155 -8.09 -34.27 -4.05
N LEU A 156 -8.75 -34.90 -5.04
CA LEU A 156 -8.87 -34.41 -6.41
C LEU A 156 -10.24 -33.76 -6.69
N PHE A 157 -11.24 -34.02 -5.85
CA PHE A 157 -12.58 -33.46 -5.95
C PHE A 157 -12.74 -32.38 -4.89
N ARG A 158 -11.92 -31.34 -5.02
CA ARG A 158 -12.08 -30.06 -4.30
C ARG A 158 -13.48 -29.53 -4.54
N CYS A 159 -13.93 -28.58 -3.70
CA CYS A 159 -15.27 -27.99 -3.74
C CYS A 159 -15.90 -27.99 -5.15
N ASN A 160 -16.69 -29.03 -5.47
CA ASN A 160 -16.92 -29.50 -6.84
C ASN A 160 -17.92 -28.58 -7.56
N ASN A 161 -17.46 -27.38 -7.90
CA ASN A 161 -18.25 -26.21 -8.29
C ASN A 161 -19.35 -25.80 -7.28
N ASN A 162 -19.35 -26.36 -6.08
CA ASN A 162 -20.35 -26.07 -5.05
C ASN A 162 -19.87 -24.96 -4.10
N TRP A 163 -19.44 -23.87 -4.71
CA TRP A 163 -19.02 -22.67 -3.99
C TRP A 163 -20.24 -21.92 -3.47
N GLY A 164 -20.11 -21.42 -2.24
CA GLY A 164 -21.11 -20.56 -1.64
C GLY A 164 -21.21 -19.19 -2.31
N PRO A 165 -22.12 -18.34 -1.83
CA PRO A 165 -22.26 -17.00 -2.36
C PRO A 165 -20.95 -16.20 -2.20
N GLN A 166 -20.62 -15.41 -3.23
CA GLN A 166 -19.46 -14.53 -3.21
C GLN A 166 -19.62 -13.43 -2.17
N GLN A 167 -18.68 -13.39 -1.22
CA GLN A 167 -18.50 -12.27 -0.34
C GLN A 167 -17.47 -11.31 -0.95
N ILE A 168 -17.93 -10.14 -1.42
CA ILE A 168 -17.03 -9.11 -1.92
C ILE A 168 -16.23 -8.52 -0.76
N LEU A 169 -14.91 -8.67 -0.83
CA LEU A 169 -13.98 -8.17 0.18
C LEU A 169 -13.44 -6.79 -0.21
N ALA A 170 -13.02 -6.66 -1.47
CA ALA A 170 -12.37 -5.47 -1.99
C ALA A 170 -13.03 -5.01 -3.28
N ARG A 171 -12.97 -3.70 -3.53
CA ARG A 171 -13.35 -3.07 -4.79
C ARG A 171 -12.19 -2.20 -5.29
N ASN A 172 -12.27 -1.79 -6.55
CA ASN A 172 -11.24 -1.00 -7.24
C ASN A 172 -9.86 -1.67 -7.27
N ILE A 173 -9.84 -2.99 -7.40
CA ILE A 173 -8.62 -3.79 -7.56
C ILE A 173 -8.32 -3.92 -9.06
N THR A 174 -7.18 -3.39 -9.50
CA THR A 174 -6.75 -3.43 -10.91
C THR A 174 -5.89 -4.62 -11.26
N ALA A 175 -5.23 -5.21 -10.27
CA ALA A 175 -4.55 -6.48 -10.43
C ALA A 175 -4.51 -7.22 -9.10
N CYS A 176 -4.60 -8.54 -9.15
CA CYS A 176 -4.39 -9.41 -8.01
C CYS A 176 -3.70 -10.66 -8.52
N ASN A 177 -2.60 -11.05 -7.89
CA ASN A 177 -1.87 -12.24 -8.27
C ASN A 177 -1.43 -13.01 -7.03
N PHE A 178 -1.51 -14.32 -7.12
CA PHE A 178 -1.06 -15.26 -6.12
C PHE A 178 0.02 -16.13 -6.75
N THR A 179 1.18 -16.23 -6.10
CA THR A 179 2.29 -17.09 -6.52
C THR A 179 2.62 -18.07 -5.40
N ILE A 180 2.16 -19.31 -5.54
CA ILE A 180 2.45 -20.40 -4.61
C ILE A 180 3.86 -20.92 -4.89
N ALA A 181 4.65 -21.11 -3.84
CA ALA A 181 5.98 -21.70 -3.96
C ALA A 181 5.89 -23.14 -4.53
N PRO A 182 6.91 -23.65 -5.23
CA PRO A 182 6.87 -25.00 -5.83
C PRO A 182 6.63 -26.12 -4.82
N ASP A 183 7.06 -25.93 -3.58
CA ASP A 183 6.86 -26.82 -2.45
C ASP A 183 5.58 -26.49 -1.66
N ALA A 184 4.78 -25.53 -2.15
CA ALA A 184 3.60 -24.96 -1.52
C ALA A 184 3.77 -24.62 -0.02
N SER A 185 5.01 -24.30 0.39
CA SER A 185 5.37 -23.85 1.72
C SER A 185 4.91 -22.42 2.01
N GLY A 186 4.62 -21.65 0.96
CA GLY A 186 4.14 -20.29 1.08
C GLY A 186 3.54 -19.74 -0.20
N VAL A 187 2.98 -18.55 -0.07
CA VAL A 187 2.29 -17.81 -1.12
C VAL A 187 2.77 -16.37 -1.10
N PHE A 188 3.20 -15.88 -2.25
CA PHE A 188 3.39 -14.48 -2.52
C PHE A 188 2.07 -13.89 -3.04
N ILE A 189 1.59 -12.82 -2.40
CA ILE A 189 0.35 -12.13 -2.76
C ILE A 189 0.74 -10.73 -3.21
N SER A 190 0.27 -10.34 -4.39
CA SER A 190 0.42 -8.98 -4.93
C SER A 190 -0.95 -8.43 -5.29
N VAL A 191 -1.38 -7.38 -4.60
CA VAL A 191 -2.65 -6.68 -4.86
C VAL A 191 -2.36 -5.25 -5.30
N THR A 192 -2.83 -4.88 -6.48
CA THR A 192 -2.79 -3.51 -6.99
C THR A 192 -4.18 -2.93 -6.96
N ALA A 193 -4.32 -1.74 -6.37
CA ALA A 193 -5.58 -1.06 -6.28
C ALA A 193 -5.47 0.43 -6.56
N MET A 194 -6.62 1.01 -6.84
CA MET A 194 -6.73 2.39 -7.27
C MET A 194 -7.96 3.03 -6.62
N ARG A 195 -8.05 4.36 -6.63
CA ARG A 195 -9.27 5.04 -6.19
C ARG A 195 -10.45 4.71 -7.11
N ASN A 196 -10.18 4.65 -8.41
CA ASN A 196 -11.11 4.20 -9.42
C ASN A 196 -10.38 3.32 -10.42
N ALA A 197 -10.63 2.01 -10.35
CA ALA A 197 -9.98 1.05 -11.23
C ALA A 197 -10.32 1.23 -12.71
N THR A 198 -11.45 1.88 -13.03
CA THR A 198 -11.88 2.13 -14.41
C THR A 198 -11.23 3.35 -15.07
N ALA A 199 -10.68 4.28 -14.27
CA ALA A 199 -10.20 5.57 -14.76
C ALA A 199 -8.74 5.56 -15.26
N GLY A 200 -8.03 4.43 -15.13
CA GLY A 200 -6.61 4.33 -15.45
C GLY A 200 -5.71 5.11 -14.50
N GLU A 201 -4.41 4.85 -14.57
CA GLU A 201 -3.41 5.44 -13.66
C GLU A 201 -3.14 6.92 -13.97
N SER A 202 -3.16 7.75 -12.93
CA SER A 202 -2.84 9.17 -13.03
C SER A 202 -2.42 9.74 -11.67
N VAL A 203 -1.92 10.97 -11.66
CA VAL A 203 -1.54 11.68 -10.42
C VAL A 203 -2.71 11.78 -9.42
N THR A 204 -3.96 11.85 -9.91
CA THR A 204 -5.18 11.94 -9.10
C THR A 204 -5.83 10.58 -8.83
N ASN A 205 -5.29 9.51 -9.41
CA ASN A 205 -5.72 8.12 -9.25
C ASN A 205 -4.47 7.21 -9.27
N PRO A 206 -3.59 7.31 -8.25
CA PRO A 206 -2.38 6.51 -8.20
C PRO A 206 -2.70 5.03 -8.01
N ALA A 207 -1.83 4.17 -8.52
CA ALA A 207 -1.86 2.73 -8.25
C ALA A 207 -1.07 2.43 -6.98
N VAL A 208 -1.71 1.78 -6.01
CA VAL A 208 -1.07 1.31 -4.77
C VAL A 208 -0.90 -0.20 -4.87
N VAL A 209 0.34 -0.66 -4.75
CA VAL A 209 0.68 -2.09 -4.75
C VAL A 209 0.99 -2.53 -3.33
N LEU A 210 0.27 -3.54 -2.85
CA LEU A 210 0.54 -4.20 -1.58
C LEU A 210 1.05 -5.62 -1.88
N ASN A 211 2.30 -5.86 -1.48
CA ASN A 211 2.94 -7.17 -1.59
C ASN A 211 3.12 -7.79 -0.21
N THR A 212 2.81 -9.07 -0.09
CA THR A 212 3.11 -9.85 1.11
C THR A 212 3.53 -11.26 0.75
N THR A 213 4.26 -11.91 1.65
CA THR A 213 4.60 -13.32 1.55
C THR A 213 4.16 -14.00 2.83
N VAL A 214 3.50 -15.14 2.68
CA VAL A 214 2.90 -15.87 3.80
C VAL A 214 3.29 -17.32 3.70
N ALA A 215 3.81 -17.88 4.79
CA ALA A 215 4.08 -19.32 4.88
C ALA A 215 2.84 -20.07 5.40
N ALA A 216 2.58 -21.25 4.86
CA ALA A 216 1.61 -22.19 5.43
C ALA A 216 2.19 -22.85 6.68
N ARG A 217 1.33 -23.22 7.65
CA ARG A 217 1.80 -23.76 8.94
C ARG A 217 2.46 -25.12 8.86
N ALA A 218 2.05 -26.00 7.95
CA ALA A 218 2.70 -27.28 7.76
C ALA A 218 2.27 -27.92 6.42
N GLN A 219 3.26 -28.37 5.66
CA GLN A 219 3.09 -29.47 4.73
C GLN A 219 3.74 -30.71 5.36
N SER A 220 2.95 -31.75 5.61
CA SER A 220 3.50 -33.02 6.09
C SER A 220 4.30 -33.68 4.97
N ILE A 221 5.58 -33.97 5.24
CA ILE A 221 6.48 -34.78 4.39
C ILE A 221 6.40 -36.20 4.93
N HIS A 222 5.41 -36.98 4.50
CA HIS A 222 5.37 -38.41 4.77
C HIS A 222 5.15 -39.16 3.46
#